data_AF-A0A6J6XBN8-F1
#
_entry.id   AF-A0A6J6XBN8-F1
#
_cell.length_a   1.000
_cell.length_b   1.000
_cell.length_c   1.000
_cell.angle_alpha   90.00
_cell.angle_beta   90.00
_cell.angle_gamma   90.00
#
_symmetry.space_group_name_H-M   'P 1'
#
loop_
_entity.id
_entity.type
_entity.pdbx_description
1 polymer ?
#
loop_
_entity_poly.entity_id
_entity_poly.type
_entity_poly.pdbx_seq_one_letter_code
_entity_poly.pdbx_strand_id
1 'polypeptide(L)'
;MPVLAFLPLWAVIYIGGLSPSSNGAPSQLATGQAIFSANCAGCHGAGGGGGVGRQMTDGNLVATFPDIIGQLQFVWLGSNGTGPAGTPYGDPAREGGQHKTLSYNGNPMPNFDKTLSQSQLLAVVRYEWETLSGGKTTTDAAGNITYGDGKPMLDAAGELITPDGKMLFDPAGKLTIQPNWKTPVGSKS
;
A
#
# COMPACT_ATOMS: atom_id res chain seq x y z
N MET A 1 -21.28 54.63 15.55
CA MET A 1 -20.93 53.47 16.39
C MET A 1 -20.50 52.33 15.47
N PRO A 2 -19.20 52.04 15.29
CA PRO A 2 -18.81 50.89 14.49
C PRO A 2 -18.93 49.64 15.37
N VAL A 3 -19.88 48.76 15.06
CA VAL A 3 -19.94 47.41 15.64
C VAL A 3 -19.30 46.49 14.61
N LEU A 4 -17.98 46.35 14.68
CA LEU A 4 -17.23 45.37 13.91
C LEU A 4 -16.62 44.34 14.87
N ALA A 5 -16.99 43.09 14.63
CA ALA A 5 -16.30 41.86 15.01
C ALA A 5 -16.21 41.51 16.51
N PHE A 6 -17.33 41.04 17.07
CA PHE A 6 -17.28 39.96 18.07
C PHE A 6 -17.84 38.70 17.43
N LEU A 7 -17.00 37.99 16.66
CA LEU A 7 -17.27 36.57 16.43
C LEU A 7 -17.27 35.90 17.80
N PRO A 8 -18.34 35.18 18.15
CA PRO A 8 -18.46 34.69 19.50
C PRO A 8 -17.43 33.58 19.69
N LEU A 9 -16.62 33.69 20.76
CA LEU A 9 -15.42 32.88 21.04
C LEU A 9 -15.67 31.34 20.96
N TRP A 10 -16.92 30.91 21.05
CA TRP A 10 -17.35 29.52 20.85
C TRP A 10 -17.11 28.99 19.42
N ALA A 11 -17.06 29.85 18.40
CA ALA A 11 -16.83 29.44 17.01
C ALA A 11 -15.43 28.82 16.81
N VAL A 12 -14.44 29.24 17.61
CA VAL A 12 -13.07 28.67 17.57
C VAL A 12 -13.03 27.27 18.21
N ILE A 13 -13.87 27.03 19.22
CA ILE A 13 -13.99 25.72 19.88
C ILE A 13 -14.64 24.69 18.95
N TYR A 14 -15.55 25.12 18.06
CA TYR A 14 -16.22 24.21 17.12
C TYR A 14 -15.32 23.77 15.95
N ILE A 15 -14.38 24.60 15.52
CA ILE A 15 -13.45 24.28 14.42
C ILE A 15 -12.35 23.31 14.87
N GLY A 16 -11.97 23.32 16.15
CA GLY A 16 -10.94 22.42 16.70
C GLY A 16 -11.44 21.00 17.05
N GLY A 17 -12.75 20.75 17.05
CA GLY A 17 -13.35 19.48 17.46
C GLY A 17 -13.78 18.56 16.31
N LEU A 18 -13.71 19.02 15.06
CA LEU A 18 -14.08 18.23 13.87
C LEU A 18 -12.89 17.48 13.29
N SER A 19 -11.97 17.00 14.12
CA SER A 19 -11.18 15.84 13.72
C SER A 19 -12.18 14.71 13.55
N PRO A 20 -12.34 14.09 12.36
CA PRO A 20 -13.13 12.88 12.26
C PRO A 20 -12.42 11.82 13.08
N SER A 21 -12.80 11.69 14.35
CA SER A 21 -12.59 10.44 15.07
C SER A 21 -13.22 9.38 14.19
N SER A 22 -12.44 8.35 13.85
CA SER A 22 -12.89 7.20 13.08
C SER A 22 -14.23 6.72 13.65
N ASN A 23 -15.33 6.99 12.95
CA ASN A 23 -16.70 6.67 13.35
C ASN A 23 -16.93 5.14 13.29
N GLY A 24 -16.24 4.37 14.13
CA GLY A 24 -16.32 2.90 14.18
C GLY A 24 -15.81 2.16 12.94
N ALA A 25 -15.43 2.86 11.87
CA ALA A 25 -14.82 2.24 10.69
C ALA A 25 -13.46 1.62 11.05
N PRO A 26 -13.15 0.39 10.58
CA PRO A 26 -11.85 -0.22 10.81
C PRO A 26 -10.72 0.67 10.28
N SER A 27 -9.58 0.67 10.98
CA SER A 27 -8.37 1.34 10.48
C SER A 27 -7.92 0.70 9.15
N GLN A 28 -7.12 1.44 8.38
CA GLN A 28 -6.56 0.91 7.13
C GLN A 28 -5.71 -0.35 7.39
N LEU A 29 -4.96 -0.42 8.49
CA LEU A 29 -4.22 -1.63 8.88
C LEU A 29 -5.15 -2.79 9.24
N ALA A 30 -6.21 -2.54 10.01
CA ALA A 30 -7.18 -3.58 10.38
C ALA A 30 -7.90 -4.13 9.13
N THR A 31 -8.23 -3.25 8.19
CA THR A 31 -8.79 -3.62 6.87
C THR A 31 -7.80 -4.51 6.11
N GLY A 32 -6.52 -4.12 6.07
CA GLY A 32 -5.47 -4.90 5.42
C GLY A 32 -5.30 -6.29 6.02
N GLN A 33 -5.31 -6.40 7.34
CA GLN A 33 -5.24 -7.68 8.05
C GLN A 33 -6.40 -8.62 7.68
N ALA A 34 -7.63 -8.09 7.64
CA ALA A 34 -8.80 -8.88 7.26
C ALA A 34 -8.70 -9.40 5.82
N ILE A 35 -8.25 -8.55 4.89
CA ILE A 35 -8.04 -8.93 3.48
C ILE A 35 -6.94 -9.98 3.36
N PHE A 36 -5.82 -9.80 4.06
CA PHE A 36 -4.71 -10.76 4.07
C PHE A 36 -5.19 -12.14 4.54
N SER A 37 -5.95 -12.19 5.64
CA SER A 37 -6.47 -13.45 6.17
C SER A 37 -7.41 -14.16 5.19
N ALA A 38 -8.21 -13.39 4.43
CA ALA A 38 -9.18 -13.95 3.49
C ALA A 38 -8.56 -14.40 2.16
N ASN A 39 -7.52 -13.70 1.67
CA ASN A 39 -7.04 -13.86 0.30
C ASN A 39 -5.58 -14.33 0.18
N CYS A 40 -4.72 -14.04 1.17
CA CYS A 40 -3.27 -14.22 1.05
C CYS A 40 -2.74 -15.35 1.95
N ALA A 41 -3.31 -15.47 3.16
CA ALA A 41 -2.83 -16.37 4.21
C ALA A 41 -2.82 -17.86 3.81
N GLY A 42 -3.72 -18.28 2.91
CA GLY A 42 -3.76 -19.67 2.43
C GLY A 42 -2.48 -20.10 1.71
N CYS A 43 -1.80 -19.18 1.02
CA CYS A 43 -0.56 -19.47 0.29
C CYS A 43 0.67 -18.98 1.05
N HIS A 44 0.60 -17.81 1.66
CA HIS A 44 1.73 -17.15 2.34
C HIS A 44 1.81 -17.44 3.85
N GLY A 45 0.90 -18.25 4.38
CA GLY A 45 0.78 -18.54 5.80
C GLY A 45 0.10 -17.42 6.59
N ALA A 46 -0.55 -17.77 7.70
CA ALA A 46 -1.32 -16.81 8.52
C ALA A 46 -0.50 -15.62 9.03
N GLY A 47 0.79 -15.84 9.30
CA GLY A 47 1.74 -14.79 9.70
C GLY A 47 2.70 -14.34 8.59
N GLY A 48 2.45 -14.69 7.32
CA GLY A 48 3.36 -14.36 6.21
C GLY A 48 4.65 -15.20 6.16
N GLY A 49 4.75 -16.27 6.95
CA GLY A 49 5.94 -17.13 7.02
C GLY A 49 6.22 -17.97 5.76
N GLY A 50 5.36 -17.91 4.75
CA GLY A 50 5.47 -18.65 3.50
C GLY A 50 4.79 -20.03 3.53
N GLY A 51 4.93 -20.75 2.43
CA GLY A 51 4.32 -22.06 2.19
C GLY A 51 4.27 -22.34 0.70
N VAL A 52 3.07 -22.29 0.11
CA VAL A 52 2.91 -22.31 -1.35
C VAL A 52 3.42 -21.00 -1.96
N GLY A 53 3.22 -19.87 -1.27
CA GLY A 53 3.79 -18.58 -1.58
C GLY A 53 5.11 -18.34 -0.85
N ARG A 54 5.92 -17.41 -1.38
CA ARG A 54 7.17 -16.98 -0.73
C ARG A 54 6.89 -16.39 0.66
N GLN A 55 7.85 -16.52 1.58
CA GLN A 55 7.80 -15.80 2.85
C GLN A 55 7.85 -14.29 2.64
N MET A 56 7.12 -13.56 3.47
CA MET A 56 7.09 -12.11 3.53
C MET A 56 7.81 -11.57 4.78
N THR A 57 7.99 -12.41 5.79
CA THR A 57 8.61 -12.05 7.08
C THR A 57 10.11 -11.81 6.98
N ASP A 58 10.68 -11.33 8.09
CA ASP A 58 12.11 -11.13 8.28
C ASP A 58 12.71 -10.17 7.23
N GLY A 59 11.94 -9.15 6.86
CA GLY A 59 12.33 -8.15 5.86
C GLY A 59 12.36 -8.66 4.42
N ASN A 60 11.99 -9.91 4.13
CA ASN A 60 12.07 -10.46 2.77
C ASN A 60 11.21 -9.68 1.78
N LEU A 61 9.99 -9.32 2.19
CA LEU A 61 9.10 -8.53 1.34
C LEU A 61 9.65 -7.11 1.13
N VAL A 62 10.22 -6.47 2.17
CA VAL A 62 10.82 -5.13 2.04
C VAL A 62 12.05 -5.18 1.15
N ALA A 63 12.85 -6.24 1.23
CA ALA A 63 14.00 -6.42 0.35
C ALA A 63 13.59 -6.62 -1.12
N THR A 64 12.44 -7.26 -1.37
CA THR A 64 11.91 -7.39 -2.74
C THR A 64 11.26 -6.11 -3.23
N PHE A 65 10.48 -5.45 -2.39
CA PHE A 65 9.79 -4.22 -2.70
C PHE A 65 10.14 -3.18 -1.63
N PRO A 66 11.29 -2.51 -1.77
CA PRO A 66 11.60 -1.41 -0.88
C PRO A 66 10.70 -0.22 -1.17
N ASP A 67 9.95 -0.17 -2.26
CA ASP A 67 8.85 0.78 -2.47
C ASP A 67 7.50 0.04 -2.63
N ILE A 68 6.50 0.44 -1.83
CA ILE A 68 5.11 -0.06 -1.89
C ILE A 68 4.55 0.00 -3.29
N ILE A 69 4.88 1.04 -4.07
CA ILE A 69 4.37 1.16 -5.44
C ILE A 69 4.70 -0.09 -6.26
N GLY A 70 5.89 -0.65 -6.09
CA GLY A 70 6.30 -1.88 -6.78
C GLY A 70 5.49 -3.09 -6.31
N GLN A 71 5.20 -3.19 -5.02
CA GLN A 71 4.36 -4.26 -4.47
C GLN A 71 2.90 -4.13 -4.93
N LEU A 72 2.33 -2.92 -4.91
CA LEU A 72 0.99 -2.64 -5.40
C LEU A 72 0.82 -3.17 -6.83
N GLN A 73 1.77 -2.86 -7.72
CA GLN A 73 1.74 -3.36 -9.09
C GLN A 73 1.78 -4.89 -9.15
N PHE A 74 2.69 -5.53 -8.41
CA PHE A 74 2.85 -6.98 -8.47
C PHE A 74 1.61 -7.72 -7.96
N VAL A 75 1.02 -7.26 -6.85
CA VAL A 75 -0.22 -7.83 -6.29
C VAL A 75 -1.39 -7.59 -7.25
N TRP A 76 -1.49 -6.40 -7.84
CA TRP A 76 -2.56 -6.07 -8.79
C TRP A 76 -2.54 -6.98 -10.02
N LEU A 77 -1.37 -7.15 -10.63
CA LEU A 77 -1.18 -7.88 -11.89
C LEU A 77 -0.96 -9.39 -11.73
N GLY A 78 -0.53 -9.82 -10.54
CA GLY A 78 -0.05 -11.18 -10.31
C GLY A 78 1.15 -11.56 -11.18
N SER A 79 1.54 -12.83 -11.12
CA SER A 79 2.70 -13.33 -11.89
C SER A 79 2.46 -13.24 -13.40
N ASN A 80 1.27 -13.60 -13.86
CA ASN A 80 0.96 -13.65 -15.30
C ASN A 80 0.82 -12.26 -15.92
N GLY A 81 0.29 -11.28 -15.18
CA GLY A 81 0.23 -9.89 -15.64
C GLY A 81 1.60 -9.19 -15.58
N THR A 82 2.51 -9.66 -14.73
CA THR A 82 3.89 -9.16 -14.67
C THR A 82 4.69 -9.57 -15.91
N GLY A 83 4.52 -10.81 -16.38
CA GLY A 83 5.15 -11.27 -17.63
C GLY A 83 5.29 -12.80 -17.72
N PRO A 84 5.87 -13.31 -18.83
CA PRO A 84 6.15 -14.73 -19.00
C PRO A 84 7.07 -15.26 -17.88
N ALA A 85 7.14 -16.58 -17.72
CA ALA A 85 8.02 -17.21 -16.74
C ALA A 85 9.48 -16.71 -16.88
N GLY A 86 10.08 -16.31 -15.77
CA GLY A 86 11.43 -15.74 -15.76
C GLY A 86 11.50 -14.22 -15.83
N THR A 87 10.37 -13.52 -16.03
CA THR A 87 10.34 -12.05 -15.99
C THR A 87 10.71 -11.54 -14.59
N PRO A 88 11.73 -10.67 -14.47
CA PRO A 88 12.15 -10.13 -13.18
C PRO A 88 11.12 -9.13 -12.62
N TYR A 89 11.00 -9.09 -11.30
CA TYR A 89 10.18 -8.11 -10.57
C TYR A 89 10.84 -7.71 -9.24
N GLY A 90 10.36 -6.60 -8.66
CA GLY A 90 10.92 -6.00 -7.46
C GLY A 90 12.21 -5.22 -7.73
N ASP A 91 12.95 -4.90 -6.66
CA ASP A 91 14.17 -4.10 -6.72
C ASP A 91 15.28 -4.77 -7.56
N PRO A 92 15.74 -4.13 -8.65
CA PRO A 92 16.91 -4.57 -9.42
C PRO A 92 18.18 -4.77 -8.59
N ALA A 93 18.33 -4.05 -7.48
CA ALA A 93 19.48 -4.10 -6.60
C ALA A 93 19.30 -5.06 -5.41
N ARG A 94 18.19 -5.81 -5.34
CA ARG A 94 17.92 -6.76 -4.25
C ARG A 94 19.11 -7.71 -4.05
N GLU A 95 19.55 -7.85 -2.81
CA GLU A 95 20.57 -8.84 -2.44
C GLU A 95 20.10 -10.27 -2.78
N GLY A 96 20.97 -11.05 -3.43
CA GLY A 96 20.60 -12.36 -3.98
C GLY A 96 19.82 -12.28 -5.31
N GLY A 97 19.64 -11.09 -5.87
CA GLY A 97 19.03 -10.84 -7.17
C GLY A 97 17.50 -10.68 -7.11
N GLN A 98 16.95 -10.14 -8.19
CA GLN A 98 15.50 -10.03 -8.38
C GLN A 98 14.83 -11.39 -8.36
N HIS A 99 13.65 -11.43 -7.76
CA HIS A 99 12.73 -12.54 -7.99
C HIS A 99 12.24 -12.51 -9.44
N LYS A 100 11.84 -13.68 -9.92
CA LYS A 100 11.29 -13.85 -11.27
C LYS A 100 9.93 -14.53 -11.22
N THR A 101 9.05 -14.24 -12.15
CA THR A 101 7.74 -14.91 -12.27
C THR A 101 7.93 -16.43 -12.35
N LEU A 102 7.08 -17.18 -11.64
CA LEU A 102 7.10 -18.65 -11.52
C LEU A 102 8.41 -19.26 -10.94
N SER A 103 9.37 -18.46 -10.46
CA SER A 103 10.68 -18.94 -10.00
C SER A 103 10.70 -19.62 -8.63
N TYR A 104 9.61 -19.57 -7.86
CA TYR A 104 9.59 -20.15 -6.52
C TYR A 104 9.33 -21.66 -6.56
N ASN A 105 8.19 -22.05 -7.13
CA ASN A 105 7.75 -23.43 -7.22
C ASN A 105 6.90 -23.70 -8.48
N GLY A 106 7.00 -22.84 -9.49
CA GLY A 106 6.20 -22.93 -10.72
C GLY A 106 4.74 -22.47 -10.58
N ASN A 107 4.21 -22.27 -9.38
CA ASN A 107 2.84 -21.78 -9.21
C ASN A 107 2.79 -20.25 -9.40
N PRO A 108 1.85 -19.72 -10.20
CA PRO A 108 1.68 -18.29 -10.35
C PRO A 108 1.02 -17.68 -9.11
N MET A 109 1.51 -16.52 -8.67
CA MET A 109 0.71 -15.66 -7.79
C MET A 109 -0.46 -15.10 -8.62
N PRO A 110 -1.71 -15.23 -8.14
CA PRO A 110 -2.87 -14.69 -8.86
C PRO A 110 -2.85 -13.15 -8.90
N ASN A 111 -3.62 -12.60 -9.84
CA ASN A 111 -3.93 -11.18 -9.92
C ASN A 111 -5.14 -10.83 -9.04
N PHE A 112 -5.22 -9.57 -8.62
CA PHE A 112 -6.30 -9.08 -7.74
C PHE A 112 -7.04 -7.86 -8.28
N ASP A 113 -6.74 -7.42 -9.51
CA ASP A 113 -7.37 -6.29 -10.22
C ASP A 113 -8.90 -6.39 -10.37
N LYS A 114 -9.45 -7.62 -10.27
CA LYS A 114 -10.90 -7.88 -10.35
C LYS A 114 -11.54 -8.27 -9.02
N THR A 115 -10.73 -8.38 -7.96
CA THR A 115 -11.16 -8.91 -6.66
C THR A 115 -11.07 -7.86 -5.58
N LEU A 116 -10.07 -6.98 -5.63
CA LEU A 116 -9.86 -5.92 -4.65
C LEU A 116 -10.11 -4.55 -5.30
N SER A 117 -10.69 -3.62 -4.54
CA SER A 117 -10.58 -2.19 -4.86
C SER A 117 -9.14 -1.71 -4.68
N GLN A 118 -8.78 -0.57 -5.26
CA GLN A 118 -7.46 0.02 -5.08
C GLN A 118 -7.19 0.45 -3.62
N SER A 119 -8.21 0.91 -2.90
CA SER A 119 -8.13 1.18 -1.46
C SER A 119 -7.92 -0.09 -0.62
N GLN A 120 -8.55 -1.22 -0.99
CA GLN A 120 -8.34 -2.52 -0.36
C GLN A 120 -6.93 -3.07 -0.66
N LEU A 121 -6.47 -2.93 -1.91
CA LEU A 121 -5.10 -3.25 -2.30
C LEU A 121 -4.09 -2.47 -1.45
N LEU A 122 -4.28 -1.15 -1.32
CA LEU A 122 -3.39 -0.32 -0.51
C LEU A 122 -3.38 -0.76 0.96
N ALA A 123 -4.55 -1.08 1.52
CA ALA A 123 -4.68 -1.54 2.89
C ALA A 123 -3.92 -2.86 3.13
N VAL A 124 -4.10 -3.87 2.26
CA VAL A 124 -3.43 -5.16 2.43
C VAL A 124 -1.93 -5.06 2.23
N VAL A 125 -1.48 -4.32 1.21
CA VAL A 125 -0.04 -4.12 0.95
C VAL A 125 0.62 -3.39 2.11
N ARG A 126 -0.05 -2.37 2.67
CA ARG A 126 0.43 -1.70 3.89
C ARG A 126 0.57 -2.68 5.06
N TYR A 127 -0.43 -3.52 5.30
CA TYR A 127 -0.39 -4.52 6.37
C TYR A 127 0.76 -5.52 6.17
N GLU A 128 0.89 -6.08 4.97
CA GLU A 128 1.98 -6.98 4.59
C GLU A 128 3.34 -6.33 4.87
N TRP A 129 3.46 -5.05 4.53
CA TRP A 129 4.73 -4.36 4.62
C TRP A 129 5.10 -3.97 6.05
N GLU A 130 4.20 -3.29 6.78
CA GLU A 130 4.44 -2.84 8.14
C GLU A 130 4.43 -3.99 9.15
N THR A 131 3.42 -4.84 9.06
CA THR A 131 3.14 -5.81 10.12
C THR A 131 3.88 -7.11 9.92
N LEU A 132 3.98 -7.61 8.68
CA LEU A 132 4.63 -8.90 8.41
C LEU A 132 6.12 -8.73 8.14
N SER A 133 6.52 -7.68 7.43
CA SER A 133 7.90 -7.52 6.95
C SER A 133 8.72 -6.47 7.70
N GLY A 134 8.10 -5.67 8.57
CA GLY A 134 8.79 -4.66 9.39
C GLY A 134 9.15 -3.37 8.65
N GLY A 135 8.52 -3.12 7.50
CA GLY A 135 8.55 -1.82 6.82
C GLY A 135 7.96 -0.71 7.71
N LYS A 136 8.30 0.53 7.41
CA LYS A 136 7.70 1.70 8.08
C LYS A 136 7.00 2.52 7.02
N THR A 137 5.83 3.07 7.35
CA THR A 137 5.12 4.03 6.49
C THR A 137 4.98 5.40 7.16
N THR A 138 4.68 6.41 6.36
CA THR A 138 4.17 7.70 6.84
C THR A 138 2.66 7.68 6.80
N THR A 139 2.01 8.25 7.80
CA THR A 139 0.55 8.34 7.87
C THR A 139 0.08 9.76 8.15
N ASP A 140 -1.14 10.07 7.70
CA ASP A 140 -1.85 11.29 8.09
C ASP A 140 -2.41 11.20 9.52
N ALA A 141 -3.09 12.25 9.97
CA ALA A 141 -3.73 12.31 11.29
C ALA A 141 -4.88 11.30 11.45
N ALA A 142 -5.46 10.82 10.36
CA ALA A 142 -6.50 9.79 10.35
C ALA A 142 -5.90 8.36 10.32
N GLY A 143 -4.57 8.25 10.25
CA GLY A 143 -3.86 6.98 10.19
C GLY A 143 -3.88 6.33 8.81
N ASN A 144 -4.20 7.05 7.73
CA ASN A 144 -4.06 6.56 6.36
C ASN A 144 -2.62 6.75 5.88
N ILE A 145 -2.11 5.78 5.11
CA ILE A 145 -0.78 5.89 4.50
C ILE A 145 -0.69 7.08 3.54
N THR A 146 0.44 7.78 3.61
CA THR A 146 0.79 8.90 2.75
C THR A 146 2.12 8.65 2.04
N TYR A 147 2.36 9.44 1.01
CA TYR A 147 3.69 9.64 0.46
C TYR A 147 4.65 10.25 1.50
N GLY A 148 5.95 10.21 1.18
CA GLY A 148 6.98 10.80 2.04
C GLY A 148 6.86 12.32 2.20
N ASP A 149 6.22 12.99 1.25
CA ASP A 149 5.87 14.42 1.32
C ASP A 149 4.54 14.70 2.06
N GLY A 150 3.92 13.67 2.65
CA GLY A 150 2.68 13.76 3.41
C GLY A 150 1.41 13.77 2.56
N LYS A 151 1.50 13.69 1.23
CA LYS A 151 0.31 13.65 0.36
C LYS A 151 -0.39 12.30 0.41
N PRO A 152 -1.72 12.27 0.24
CA PRO A 152 -2.46 11.01 0.25
C PRO A 152 -2.11 10.15 -0.96
N MET A 153 -2.17 8.83 -0.78
CA MET A 153 -2.04 7.86 -1.88
C MET A 153 -3.38 7.52 -2.54
N LEU A 154 -4.50 7.94 -1.94
CA LEU A 154 -5.85 7.74 -2.47
C LEU A 154 -6.52 9.08 -2.73
N ASP A 155 -7.32 9.14 -3.79
CA ASP A 155 -8.26 10.23 -3.99
C ASP A 155 -9.54 10.05 -3.16
N ALA A 156 -10.51 10.95 -3.35
CA ALA A 156 -11.79 10.89 -2.65
C ALA A 156 -12.67 9.69 -3.04
N ALA A 157 -12.43 9.07 -4.21
CA ALA A 157 -13.12 7.87 -4.66
C ALA A 157 -12.45 6.58 -4.16
N GLY A 158 -11.26 6.68 -3.56
CA GLY A 158 -10.48 5.52 -3.13
C GLY A 158 -9.65 4.91 -4.25
N GLU A 159 -9.37 5.68 -5.30
CA GLU A 159 -8.46 5.31 -6.39
C GLU A 159 -7.04 5.75 -6.04
N LEU A 160 -6.05 4.93 -6.40
CA LEU A 160 -4.64 5.23 -6.15
C LEU A 160 -4.19 6.37 -7.05
N ILE A 161 -3.58 7.38 -6.42
CA ILE A 161 -3.04 8.56 -7.08
C ILE A 161 -1.57 8.74 -6.75
N THR A 162 -0.83 9.31 -7.68
CA THR A 162 0.56 9.75 -7.55
C THR A 162 0.68 10.99 -6.64
N PRO A 163 1.89 11.39 -6.22
CA PRO A 163 2.10 12.62 -5.44
C PRO A 163 1.68 13.93 -6.16
N ASP A 164 1.52 13.91 -7.49
CA ASP A 164 0.97 15.02 -8.28
C ASP A 164 -0.55 14.88 -8.53
N GLY A 165 -1.21 13.89 -7.91
CA GLY A 165 -2.66 13.71 -7.95
C GLY A 165 -3.20 13.06 -9.24
N LYS A 166 -2.33 12.47 -10.07
CA LYS A 166 -2.74 11.69 -11.24
C LYS A 166 -3.01 10.25 -10.86
N MET A 167 -3.79 9.53 -11.64
CA MET A 167 -4.02 8.10 -11.40
C MET A 167 -2.70 7.32 -11.42
N LEU A 168 -2.49 6.49 -10.40
CA LEU A 168 -1.30 5.65 -10.26
C LEU A 168 -1.31 4.52 -11.29
N PHE A 169 -2.50 3.98 -11.58
CA PHE A 169 -2.70 2.98 -12.62
C PHE A 169 -3.32 3.59 -13.87
N ASP A 170 -2.78 3.27 -15.03
CA ASP A 170 -3.41 3.57 -16.32
C ASP A 170 -4.61 2.64 -16.57
N PRO A 171 -5.43 2.88 -17.62
CA PRO A 171 -6.56 2.00 -17.94
C PRO A 171 -6.18 0.54 -18.27
N ALA A 172 -4.90 0.27 -18.53
CA ALA A 172 -4.37 -1.08 -18.73
C ALA A 172 -3.82 -1.71 -17.44
N GLY A 173 -3.95 -1.04 -16.29
CA GLY A 173 -3.49 -1.51 -14.98
C GLY A 173 -1.97 -1.38 -14.77
N LYS A 174 -1.27 -0.62 -15.62
CA LYS A 174 0.17 -0.35 -15.46
C LYS A 174 0.41 0.89 -14.64
N LEU A 175 1.52 0.91 -13.91
CA LEU A 175 1.93 2.10 -13.16
C LEU A 175 2.24 3.27 -14.11
N THR A 176 1.78 4.46 -13.73
CA THR A 176 2.08 5.72 -14.42
C THR A 176 3.39 6.35 -13.95
N ILE A 177 3.93 5.89 -12.81
CA ILE A 177 5.24 6.26 -12.27
C ILE A 177 6.06 5.01 -11.94
N GLN A 178 7.38 5.10 -12.01
CA GLN A 178 8.24 4.00 -11.60
C GLN A 178 8.37 3.97 -10.08
N PRO A 179 8.43 2.78 -9.46
CA PRO A 179 8.78 2.66 -8.05
C PRO A 179 10.19 3.23 -7.80
N ASN A 180 10.35 3.92 -6.68
CA ASN A 180 11.64 4.46 -6.25
C ASN A 180 12.38 3.46 -5.36
N TRP A 181 13.27 2.69 -5.98
CA TRP A 181 14.09 1.69 -5.28
C TRP A 181 15.19 2.27 -4.37
N LYS A 182 15.40 3.60 -4.37
CA LYS A 182 16.42 4.28 -3.54
C LYS A 182 15.84 5.04 -2.36
N THR A 183 14.64 5.59 -2.52
CA THR A 183 13.92 6.31 -1.46
C THR A 183 12.47 5.82 -1.44
N PRO A 184 12.19 4.78 -0.66
CA PRO A 184 10.87 4.18 -0.54
C PRO A 184 9.75 5.19 -0.32
N VAL A 185 8.60 5.00 -0.98
CA VAL A 185 7.36 5.58 -0.46
C VAL A 185 7.03 4.88 0.84
N GLY A 186 6.87 5.65 1.92
CA GLY A 186 6.54 5.13 3.24
C GLY A 186 7.71 5.04 4.22
N SER A 187 8.95 4.74 3.80
CA SER A 187 10.02 4.72 4.79
C SER A 187 10.27 6.12 5.33
N LYS A 188 10.20 6.31 6.65
CA LYS A 188 10.90 7.45 7.26
C LYS A 188 12.39 7.23 6.99
N SER A 189 13.00 8.17 6.26
CA SER A 189 14.45 8.32 6.17
C SER A 189 15.08 8.30 7.56
#